data_AF-R9BAE6-F1
#
_entry.id   AF-R9BAE6-F1
#
_cell.length_a   1.000
_cell.length_b   1.000
_cell.length_c   1.000
_cell.angle_alpha   90.00
_cell.angle_beta   90.00
_cell.angle_gamma   90.00
#
_symmetry.space_group_name_H-M   'P 1'
#
loop_
_entity.id
_entity.type
_entity.pdbx_description
1 polymer ?
#
loop_
_entity_poly.entity_id
_entity_poly.type
_entity_poly.pdbx_seq_one_letter_code
_entity_poly.pdbx_strand_id
1 'polypeptide(L)' 'MTDQPKKIKANKKDGQLLIRINSTERDEFIQLCEAMDTSAARELRKFIRSFMKKNQSADIHTKE' A
#
# COMPACT_ATOMS: atom_id res chain seq x y z
N MET A 1 9.81 -29.36 -31.97
CA MET A 1 9.33 -27.97 -31.84
C MET A 1 8.31 -27.95 -30.71
N THR A 2 8.64 -27.38 -29.56
CA THR A 2 7.75 -27.33 -28.39
C THR A 2 7.49 -25.88 -28.04
N ASP A 3 6.31 -25.41 -28.45
CA ASP A 3 5.79 -24.07 -28.19
C ASP A 3 5.37 -23.98 -26.72
N GLN A 4 6.11 -23.19 -25.92
CA GLN A 4 5.72 -22.90 -24.54
C GLN A 4 4.69 -21.77 -24.55
N PRO A 5 3.54 -21.92 -23.85
CA PRO A 5 2.55 -20.86 -23.78
C PRO A 5 3.12 -19.67 -23.00
N LYS A 6 3.33 -18.57 -23.73
CA LYS A 6 3.79 -17.28 -23.23
C LYS A 6 2.73 -16.74 -22.25
N LYS A 7 2.95 -16.91 -20.94
CA LYS A 7 2.08 -16.35 -19.90
C LYS A 7 2.02 -14.83 -20.07
N ILE A 8 0.85 -14.35 -20.51
CA ILE A 8 0.51 -12.93 -20.57
C ILE A 8 0.66 -12.39 -19.15
N LYS A 9 1.66 -11.53 -18.93
CA LYS A 9 1.84 -10.83 -17.65
C LYS A 9 0.66 -9.87 -17.51
N ALA A 10 -0.41 -10.33 -16.88
CA ALA A 10 -1.46 -9.46 -16.40
C ALA A 10 -0.77 -8.34 -15.59
N ASN A 11 -1.01 -7.09 -15.97
CA ASN A 11 -0.58 -5.88 -15.26
C ASN A 11 -1.19 -5.88 -13.86
N LYS A 12 -0.68 -6.75 -13.01
CA LYS A 12 -0.99 -6.85 -11.60
C LYS A 12 -0.31 -5.67 -10.94
N LYS A 13 -1.10 -4.70 -10.48
CA LYS A 13 -0.65 -3.63 -9.59
C LYS A 13 -0.31 -4.21 -8.19
N ASP A 14 0.38 -5.34 -8.17
CA ASP A 14 0.59 -6.20 -7.00
C ASP A 14 2.07 -6.18 -6.61
N GLY A 15 2.67 -4.98 -6.57
CA GLY A 15 3.95 -4.80 -5.91
C GLY A 15 3.78 -5.02 -4.42
N GLN A 16 4.35 -6.09 -3.87
CA GLN A 16 4.35 -6.34 -2.44
C GLN A 16 5.33 -5.36 -1.76
N LEU A 17 4.86 -4.63 -0.76
CA LEU A 17 5.70 -3.78 0.08
C LEU A 17 5.96 -4.52 1.40
N LEU A 18 7.17 -5.00 1.61
CA LEU A 18 7.59 -5.62 2.87
C LEU A 18 8.12 -4.53 3.81
N ILE A 19 7.39 -4.26 4.89
CA ILE A 19 7.77 -3.29 5.92
C ILE A 19 8.11 -4.06 7.19
N ARG A 20 9.24 -3.72 7.82
CA ARG A 20 9.59 -4.20 9.15
C ARG A 20 9.26 -3.11 10.17
N ILE A 21 8.43 -3.44 11.15
CA ILE A 21 8.06 -2.61 12.29
C ILE A 21 8.15 -3.46 13.55
N ASN A 22 8.07 -2.84 14.73
CA ASN A 22 8.04 -3.59 15.98
C ASN A 22 6.76 -4.45 16.05
N SER A 23 6.87 -5.65 16.64
CA SER A 23 5.74 -6.56 16.83
C SER A 23 4.62 -5.90 17.62
N THR A 24 4.94 -5.15 18.68
CA THR A 24 3.93 -4.46 19.50
C THR A 24 3.13 -3.46 18.69
N GLU A 25 3.81 -2.59 17.92
CA GLU A 25 3.17 -1.60 17.04
C GLU A 25 2.28 -2.26 15.98
N ARG A 26 2.75 -3.36 15.38
CA ARG A 26 1.97 -4.12 14.40
C ARG A 26 0.68 -4.65 15.03
N ASP A 27 0.79 -5.24 16.21
CA ASP A 27 -0.34 -5.90 16.86
C ASP A 27 -1.38 -4.86 17.32
N GLU A 28 -0.93 -3.72 17.86
CA GLU A 28 -1.80 -2.57 18.17
C GLU A 28 -2.51 -2.04 16.91
N PHE A 29 -1.79 -1.89 15.80
CA PHE A 29 -2.37 -1.42 14.54
C PHE A 29 -3.42 -2.39 13.99
N ILE A 30 -3.16 -3.70 14.04
CA ILE A 30 -4.10 -4.73 13.58
C ILE A 30 -5.35 -4.74 14.46
N GLN A 31 -5.20 -4.70 15.79
CA GLN A 31 -6.34 -4.64 16.73
C GLN A 31 -7.22 -3.42 16.48
N LEU A 32 -6.61 -2.25 16.23
CA LEU A 32 -7.33 -1.04 15.86
C LEU A 32 -8.09 -1.21 14.54
N CYS A 33 -7.47 -1.83 13.53
CA CYS A 33 -8.13 -2.07 12.25
C CYS A 33 -9.34 -2.99 12.42
N GLU A 34 -9.20 -4.06 13.20
CA GLU A 34 -10.28 -5.02 13.51
C GLU A 34 -11.42 -4.34 14.27
N ALA A 35 -11.13 -3.50 15.26
CA ALA A 35 -12.13 -2.74 16.00
C ALA A 35 -12.93 -1.75 15.12
N MET A 36 -12.36 -1.32 13.99
CA MET A 36 -13.03 -0.44 13.03
C MET A 36 -13.72 -1.20 11.88
N ASP A 37 -13.80 -2.53 11.92
CA ASP A 37 -14.27 -3.37 10.81
C ASP A 37 -13.50 -3.12 9.49
N THR A 38 -12.19 -2.87 9.60
CA THR A 38 -11.30 -2.61 8.45
C THR A 38 -10.11 -3.56 8.43
N SER A 39 -9.44 -3.69 7.28
CA SER A 39 -8.19 -4.46 7.20
C SER A 39 -6.98 -3.53 7.25
N ALA A 40 -5.92 -3.98 7.91
CA ALA A 40 -4.61 -3.33 7.94
C ALA A 40 -4.13 -2.94 6.53
N ALA A 41 -4.33 -3.83 5.56
CA ALA A 41 -3.97 -3.59 4.16
C ALA A 41 -4.84 -2.52 3.47
N ARG A 42 -6.09 -2.33 3.89
CA ARG A 42 -6.97 -1.26 3.38
C ARG A 42 -6.56 0.09 3.94
N GLU A 43 -6.33 0.16 5.25
CA GLU A 43 -5.92 1.39 5.91
C GLU A 43 -4.53 1.84 5.46
N LEU A 44 -3.56 0.92 5.31
CA LEU A 44 -2.25 1.25 4.73
C LEU A 44 -2.37 1.80 3.30
N ARG A 45 -3.18 1.19 2.43
CA ARG A 45 -3.37 1.71 1.06
C ARG A 45 -4.03 3.08 1.06
N LYS A 46 -5.02 3.31 1.93
CA LYS A 46 -5.71 4.60 2.07
C LYS A 46 -4.75 5.66 2.61
N PHE A 47 -3.93 5.30 3.59
CA PHE A 47 -2.89 6.15 4.15
C PHE A 47 -1.87 6.53 3.08
N ILE A 48 -1.29 5.56 2.35
CA ILE A 48 -0.34 5.81 1.27
C ILE A 48 -0.93 6.77 0.23
N ARG A 49 -2.16 6.53 -0.26
CA ARG A 49 -2.81 7.43 -1.23
C ARG A 49 -3.03 8.83 -0.67
N SER A 50 -3.47 8.93 0.57
CA SER A 50 -3.73 10.21 1.24
C SER A 50 -2.42 10.97 1.48
N PHE A 51 -1.36 10.27 1.87
CA PHE A 51 -0.03 10.80 2.07
C PHE A 51 0.58 11.28 0.74
N MET A 52 0.48 10.47 -0.33
CA MET A 52 0.90 10.88 -1.67
C MET A 52 0.15 12.13 -2.12
N LYS A 53 -1.18 12.18 -1.95
CA LYS A 53 -1.97 13.35 -2.33
C LYS A 53 -1.55 14.60 -1.55
N LYS A 54 -1.41 14.50 -0.23
CA LYS A 54 -0.97 15.61 0.63
C LYS A 54 0.41 16.14 0.20
N ASN A 55 1.37 15.26 -0.06
CA ASN A 55 2.75 15.66 -0.37
C ASN A 55 2.97 16.03 -1.84
N GLN A 56 2.24 15.44 -2.80
CA GLN A 56 2.26 15.87 -4.20
C GLN A 56 1.62 17.26 -4.36
N SER A 57 0.58 17.57 -3.59
CA SER A 57 -0.01 18.91 -3.58
C SER A 57 0.85 19.93 -2.82
N ALA A 58 1.64 19.50 -1.84
CA ALA A 58 2.58 20.39 -1.13
C ALA A 58 3.79 20.80 -2.00
N ASP A 59 4.21 19.95 -2.94
CA ASP A 59 5.31 20.28 -3.88
C ASP A 59 4.88 21.30 -4.96
N ILE A 60 3.57 21.46 -5.22
CA ILE A 60 3.04 22.44 -6.19
C ILE A 60 2.89 23.84 -5.56
N HIS A 61 2.92 23.99 -4.23
CA HIS A 61 2.66 25.28 -3.56
C HIS A 61 3.89 25.91 -2.87
N THR A 62 5.11 25.44 -3.17
CA THR A 62 6.34 26.06 -2.65
C THR A 62 7.26 26.60 -3.77
N LYS A 63 6.69 26.88 -4.95
CA LYS A 63 7.37 27.61 -6.03
C LYS A 63 6.41 28.59 -6.71
N GLU A 64 6.03 29.65 -6.01
CA GLU A 64 5.80 30.99 -6.57
C GLU A 64 6.07 32.04 -5.49
#